data_AF-A0A2S4VMV7-F1
#
_entry.id   AF-A0A2S4VMV7-F1
#
_cell.length_a   1.000
_cell.length_b   1.000
_cell.length_c   1.000
_cell.angle_alpha   90.00
_cell.angle_beta   90.00
_cell.angle_gamma   90.00
#
_symmetry.space_group_name_H-M   'P 1'
#
loop_
_entity.id
_entity.type
_entity.pdbx_description
1 polymer ?
#
loop_
_entity_poly.entity_id
_entity_poly.type
_entity_poly.pdbx_seq_one_letter_code
_entity_poly.pdbx_strand_id
1 'polypeptide(L)'
;MFNVGALTGQIGMVYAEKYVGFWLAYLLPTVLFCTCPLVMILGKPLYVLRPPTGSVFGKALKLMKFATIKKFQASRKSPQQPIGFWEAVKPSNLAGQKPTWMNFDDQWVDEIRRGVKACRVFLWFPLYWLTYNQMNNNLTSQAAVMDTQGLPNDIISNLDPFALIILIPICDLLIYPALRRAGINFVSGALLFPPALGPSIPRIKRITAGFITGALAMGWAAIIQHWIYQRSTCGNMAGRTSCPPVDINVWVQTPSYILIAFSEILASVTGLEYAFTLAPKNMRSLVTALSAIASALGEAFVPLSADPLLVMGVIAFVAGIAFHFFHRSIDREHEYLIRLQEGTVPDGKNVLDPKDAENNPNHHTQQR
;
A
#
# COMPACT_ATOMS: atom_id res chain seq x y z
N MET A 1 16.92 -7.82 5.29
CA MET A 1 16.79 -9.28 5.53
C MET A 1 15.69 -9.92 4.68
N PHE A 2 14.47 -9.35 4.60
CA PHE A 2 13.42 -9.87 3.72
C PHE A 2 13.84 -10.01 2.25
N ASN A 3 14.40 -8.95 1.64
CA ASN A 3 14.83 -8.99 0.23
C ASN A 3 15.90 -10.05 -0.06
N VAL A 4 16.82 -10.29 0.90
CA VAL A 4 17.85 -11.33 0.76
C VAL A 4 17.21 -12.71 0.79
N GLY A 5 16.27 -12.94 1.71
CA GLY A 5 15.50 -14.18 1.80
C GLY A 5 14.68 -14.46 0.54
N ALA A 6 13.96 -13.45 0.04
CA ALA A 6 13.17 -13.54 -1.19
C ALA A 6 14.06 -13.93 -2.39
N LEU A 7 15.21 -13.27 -2.53
CA LEU A 7 16.16 -13.53 -3.61
C LEU A 7 16.78 -14.93 -3.51
N THR A 8 17.23 -15.36 -2.32
CA THR A 8 17.75 -16.73 -2.13
C THR A 8 16.68 -17.80 -2.36
N GLY A 9 15.43 -17.53 -1.96
CA GLY A 9 14.31 -18.43 -2.14
C GLY A 9 13.94 -18.57 -3.61
N GLN A 10 13.74 -17.46 -4.33
CA GLN A 10 13.39 -17.46 -5.75
C GLN A 10 14.45 -18.15 -6.59
N ILE A 11 15.73 -17.79 -6.42
CA ILE A 11 16.84 -18.42 -7.17
C ILE A 11 16.93 -19.91 -6.84
N GLY A 12 16.86 -20.27 -5.54
CA GLY A 12 16.97 -21.65 -5.10
C GLY A 12 15.86 -22.55 -5.65
N MET A 13 14.60 -22.07 -5.62
CA MET A 13 13.46 -22.86 -6.09
C MET A 13 13.45 -23.01 -7.60
N VAL A 14 13.79 -21.96 -8.35
CA VAL A 14 13.83 -22.01 -9.82
C VAL A 14 14.90 -22.99 -10.33
N TYR A 15 16.06 -23.05 -9.66
CA TYR A 15 17.08 -24.05 -10.00
C TYR A 15 16.71 -25.47 -9.55
N ALA A 16 16.06 -25.62 -8.39
CA ALA A 16 15.54 -26.91 -7.95
C ALA A 16 14.50 -27.46 -8.93
N GLU A 17 13.61 -26.61 -9.43
CA GLU A 17 12.64 -26.94 -10.49
C GLU A 17 13.35 -27.39 -11.77
N LYS A 18 14.31 -26.59 -12.25
CA LYS A 18 14.98 -26.86 -13.53
C LYS A 18 15.80 -28.14 -13.55
N TYR A 19 16.52 -28.45 -12.45
CA TYR A 19 17.46 -29.58 -12.42
C TYR A 19 16.90 -30.86 -11.81
N VAL A 20 15.89 -30.78 -10.92
CA VAL A 20 15.34 -31.96 -10.22
C VAL A 20 13.86 -32.15 -10.50
N GLY A 21 13.09 -31.06 -10.55
CA GLY A 21 11.67 -31.05 -10.87
C GLY A 21 10.80 -30.42 -9.80
N PHE A 22 9.53 -30.18 -10.16
CA PHE A 22 8.55 -29.44 -9.36
C PHE A 22 8.32 -29.98 -7.94
N TRP A 23 8.44 -31.30 -7.72
CA TRP A 23 8.19 -31.89 -6.40
C TRP A 23 9.17 -31.35 -5.33
N LEU A 24 10.44 -31.14 -5.68
CA LEU A 24 11.45 -30.63 -4.75
C LEU A 24 11.23 -29.14 -4.48
N ALA A 25 10.89 -28.38 -5.52
CA ALA A 25 10.59 -26.95 -5.43
C ALA A 25 9.40 -26.66 -4.48
N TYR A 26 8.43 -27.56 -4.38
CA TYR A 26 7.30 -27.42 -3.44
C TYR A 26 7.57 -28.02 -2.05
N LEU A 27 8.38 -29.07 -1.96
CA LEU A 27 8.69 -29.72 -0.68
C LEU A 27 9.55 -28.83 0.21
N LEU A 28 10.57 -28.16 -0.33
CA LEU A 28 11.50 -27.33 0.44
C LEU A 28 10.80 -26.20 1.22
N PRO A 29 9.94 -25.36 0.60
CA PRO A 29 9.16 -24.35 1.31
C PRO A 29 8.20 -24.95 2.33
N THR A 30 7.60 -26.12 2.03
CA THR A 30 6.65 -26.79 2.92
C THR A 30 7.33 -27.25 4.21
N VAL A 31 8.52 -27.86 4.09
CA VAL A 31 9.31 -28.28 5.26
C VAL A 31 9.70 -27.06 6.10
N LEU A 32 10.20 -25.99 5.47
CA LEU A 32 10.52 -24.74 6.18
C LEU A 32 9.29 -24.17 6.90
N PHE A 33 8.14 -24.12 6.23
CA PHE A 33 6.89 -23.63 6.83
C PHE A 33 6.43 -24.49 8.01
N CYS A 34 6.55 -25.82 7.92
CA CYS A 34 6.25 -26.73 9.01
C CYS A 34 7.19 -26.56 10.22
N THR A 35 8.41 -26.09 10.01
CA THR A 35 9.34 -25.78 11.12
C THR A 35 8.99 -24.48 11.85
N CYS A 36 8.30 -23.53 11.22
CA CYS A 36 7.95 -22.24 11.83
C CYS A 36 7.13 -22.38 13.12
N PRO A 37 6.03 -23.16 13.18
CA PRO A 37 5.31 -23.40 14.43
C PRO A 37 6.17 -24.01 15.54
N LEU A 38 7.07 -24.94 15.18
CA LEU A 38 7.98 -25.57 16.14
C LEU A 38 8.88 -24.52 16.82
N VAL A 39 9.49 -23.64 16.01
CA VAL A 39 10.30 -22.53 16.51
C VAL A 39 9.48 -21.58 17.37
N MET A 40 8.24 -21.27 16.97
CA MET A 40 7.34 -20.42 17.77
C MET A 40 6.99 -21.03 19.12
N ILE A 41 6.74 -22.33 19.18
CA ILE A 41 6.43 -23.03 20.43
C ILE A 41 7.65 -23.07 21.34
N LEU A 42 8.83 -23.39 20.79
CA LEU A 42 10.09 -23.40 21.54
C LEU A 42 10.48 -21.99 22.03
N GLY A 43 10.13 -20.95 21.27
CA GLY A 43 10.36 -19.54 21.60
C GLY A 43 9.34 -18.93 22.57
N LYS A 44 8.26 -19.64 22.92
CA LYS A 44 7.21 -19.16 23.83
C LYS A 44 7.72 -18.52 25.13
N PRO A 45 8.73 -19.06 25.86
CA PRO A 45 9.19 -18.42 27.10
C PRO A 45 9.86 -17.06 26.90
N LEU A 46 10.29 -16.73 25.67
CA LEU A 46 10.89 -15.44 25.33
C LEU A 46 9.84 -14.37 24.98
N TYR A 47 8.57 -14.75 24.81
CA TYR A 47 7.53 -13.86 24.30
C TYR A 47 6.86 -13.06 25.41
N VAL A 48 6.74 -11.74 25.19
CA VAL A 48 5.92 -10.86 26.02
C VAL A 48 4.46 -10.98 25.58
N LEU A 49 3.66 -11.72 26.34
CA LEU A 49 2.24 -11.90 26.09
C LEU A 49 1.48 -10.61 26.49
N ARG A 50 0.90 -9.92 25.52
CA ARG A 50 0.03 -8.76 25.76
C ARG A 50 -1.40 -9.24 26.04
N PRO A 51 -2.10 -8.65 27.04
CA PRO A 51 -3.50 -9.01 27.30
C PRO A 51 -4.37 -8.71 26.06
N PRO A 52 -5.45 -9.48 25.85
CA PRO A 52 -6.31 -9.30 24.70
C PRO A 52 -6.99 -7.93 24.76
N THR A 53 -6.62 -7.05 23.85
CA THR A 53 -7.34 -5.78 23.65
C THR A 53 -8.71 -6.09 23.07
N GLY A 54 -9.78 -5.50 23.63
CA GLY A 54 -11.15 -5.73 23.16
C GLY A 54 -11.36 -5.39 21.67
N SER A 55 -12.51 -5.77 21.10
CA SER A 55 -12.80 -5.59 19.66
C SER A 55 -12.93 -4.11 19.27
N VAL A 56 -11.80 -3.48 18.93
CA VAL A 56 -11.76 -2.11 18.38
C VAL A 56 -12.50 -2.05 17.05
N PHE A 57 -12.39 -3.11 16.24
CA PHE A 57 -13.13 -3.23 14.98
C PHE A 57 -14.65 -3.24 15.18
N GLY A 58 -15.15 -4.01 16.16
CA GLY A 58 -16.58 -4.06 16.46
C GLY A 58 -17.12 -2.71 16.92
N LYS A 59 -16.34 -1.95 17.70
CA LYS A 59 -16.69 -0.56 18.09
C LYS A 59 -16.69 0.37 16.87
N ALA A 60 -15.71 0.26 15.97
CA ALA A 60 -15.61 1.07 14.76
C ALA A 60 -16.80 0.87 13.82
N LEU A 61 -17.23 -0.39 13.59
CA LEU A 61 -18.41 -0.69 12.77
C LEU A 61 -19.70 -0.13 13.39
N LYS A 62 -19.87 -0.25 14.72
CA LYS A 62 -21.02 0.34 15.43
C LYS A 62 -21.03 1.85 15.31
N LEU A 63 -19.88 2.52 15.45
CA LEU A 63 -19.74 3.96 15.23
C LEU A 63 -20.14 4.35 13.80
N MET A 64 -19.62 3.65 12.79
CA MET A 64 -19.94 3.92 11.38
C MET A 64 -21.42 3.75 11.07
N LYS A 65 -22.05 2.69 11.59
CA LYS A 65 -23.50 2.46 11.45
C LYS A 65 -24.30 3.59 12.12
N PHE A 66 -23.92 3.98 13.34
CA PHE A 66 -24.57 5.06 14.07
C PHE A 66 -24.44 6.41 13.35
N ALA A 67 -23.25 6.73 12.83
CA ALA A 67 -23.00 7.94 12.04
C ALA A 67 -23.84 8.00 10.76
N THR A 68 -23.99 6.86 10.09
CA THR A 68 -24.79 6.75 8.86
C THR A 68 -26.28 6.99 9.15
N ILE A 69 -26.80 6.37 10.22
CA ILE A 69 -28.20 6.56 10.65
C ILE A 69 -28.45 8.01 11.05
N LYS A 70 -27.56 8.63 11.84
CA LYS A 70 -27.67 10.03 12.27
C LYS A 70 -27.64 10.98 11.08
N LYS A 71 -26.76 10.76 10.09
CA LYS A 71 -26.74 11.56 8.86
C LYS A 71 -28.05 11.41 8.06
N PHE A 72 -28.56 10.19 7.94
CA PHE A 72 -29.82 9.93 7.23
C PHE A 72 -31.01 10.61 7.91
N GLN A 73 -31.04 10.59 9.25
CA GLN A 73 -32.06 11.28 10.05
C GLN A 73 -31.93 12.81 9.99
N ALA A 74 -30.71 13.35 10.03
CA ALA A 74 -30.44 14.78 9.92
C ALA A 74 -30.79 15.33 8.53
N SER A 75 -30.43 14.60 7.46
CA SER A 75 -30.78 14.93 6.08
C SER A 75 -32.29 14.97 5.84
N ARG A 76 -33.08 14.26 6.66
CA ARG A 76 -34.55 14.25 6.59
C ARG A 76 -35.21 15.38 7.39
N LYS A 77 -34.49 16.03 8.31
CA LYS A 77 -35.05 17.03 9.25
C LYS A 77 -34.59 18.47 9.02
N SER A 78 -33.42 18.71 8.45
CA SER A 78 -32.97 20.09 8.16
C SER A 78 -31.90 20.12 7.05
N PRO A 79 -32.19 20.70 5.86
CA PRO A 79 -31.22 20.85 4.77
C PRO A 79 -30.16 21.95 4.99
N GLN A 80 -30.35 22.83 5.98
CA GLN A 80 -29.70 24.15 6.01
C GLN A 80 -28.42 24.26 6.87
N GLN A 81 -28.07 23.25 7.68
CA GLN A 81 -26.78 23.21 8.39
C GLN A 81 -26.19 21.79 8.36
N PRO A 82 -25.20 21.51 7.49
CA PRO A 82 -24.57 20.20 7.46
C PRO A 82 -23.58 20.11 8.62
N ILE A 83 -24.04 19.64 9.78
CA ILE A 83 -23.11 19.15 10.81
C ILE A 83 -22.26 18.06 10.15
N GLY A 84 -20.93 18.20 10.21
CA GLY A 84 -20.02 17.25 9.59
C GLY A 84 -20.31 15.81 10.06
N PHE A 85 -20.28 14.84 9.15
CA PHE A 85 -20.61 13.43 9.44
C PHE A 85 -19.94 12.89 10.71
N TRP A 86 -18.69 13.29 10.94
CA TRP A 86 -17.89 12.88 12.11
C TRP A 86 -18.16 13.74 13.35
N GLU A 87 -18.43 15.04 13.18
CA GLU A 87 -18.77 15.95 14.28
C GLU A 87 -20.10 15.55 14.94
N ALA A 88 -21.06 15.04 14.16
CA ALA A 88 -22.36 14.59 14.65
C ALA A 88 -22.29 13.34 15.56
N VAL A 89 -21.16 12.64 15.57
CA VAL A 89 -20.96 11.41 16.36
C VAL A 89 -19.88 11.55 17.43
N LYS A 90 -19.35 12.75 17.64
CA LYS A 90 -18.44 13.03 18.75
C LYS A 90 -19.17 12.93 20.08
N PRO A 91 -18.65 12.17 21.06
CA PRO A 91 -19.19 12.10 22.42
C PRO A 91 -19.53 13.46 23.06
N SER A 92 -18.72 14.51 22.83
CA SER A 92 -18.99 15.87 23.32
C SER A 92 -20.29 16.48 22.80
N ASN A 93 -20.63 16.22 21.53
CA ASN A 93 -21.85 16.71 20.88
C ASN A 93 -23.08 15.86 21.20
N LEU A 94 -22.89 14.72 21.88
CA LEU A 94 -23.92 13.77 22.28
C LEU A 94 -24.23 13.88 23.78
N ALA A 95 -24.50 15.10 24.27
CA ALA A 95 -24.70 15.42 25.70
C ALA A 95 -25.94 14.77 26.38
N GLY A 96 -26.53 13.71 25.82
CA GLY A 96 -27.68 13.01 26.40
C GLY A 96 -28.21 11.79 25.61
N GLN A 97 -27.71 11.54 24.40
CA GLN A 97 -28.07 10.37 23.58
C GLN A 97 -26.90 9.39 23.41
N LYS A 98 -25.97 9.38 24.37
CA LYS A 98 -24.77 8.55 24.31
C LYS A 98 -25.14 7.07 24.49
N PRO A 99 -24.91 6.21 23.49
CA PRO A 99 -25.15 4.78 23.63
C PRO A 99 -24.19 4.16 24.66
N THR A 100 -24.64 3.15 25.41
CA THR A 100 -23.84 2.46 26.45
C THR A 100 -22.55 1.79 25.94
N TRP A 101 -22.42 1.60 24.63
CA TRP A 101 -21.20 1.03 24.01
C TRP A 101 -20.16 2.10 23.63
N MET A 102 -20.49 3.38 23.72
CA MET A 102 -19.64 4.52 23.32
C MET A 102 -18.67 4.90 24.45
N ASN A 103 -17.77 3.98 24.80
CA ASN A 103 -16.78 4.18 25.87
C ASN A 103 -15.45 4.67 25.28
N PHE A 104 -15.50 5.70 24.44
CA PHE A 104 -14.33 6.28 23.78
C PHE A 104 -14.49 7.80 23.70
N ASP A 105 -13.38 8.51 23.52
CA ASP A 105 -13.31 9.97 23.44
C ASP A 105 -13.53 10.50 22.00
N ASP A 106 -13.64 11.82 21.88
CA ASP A 106 -13.76 12.51 20.59
C ASP A 106 -12.54 12.27 19.70
N GLN A 107 -11.36 12.16 20.30
CA GLN A 107 -10.10 11.90 19.59
C GLN A 107 -10.13 10.54 18.89
N TRP A 108 -10.71 9.52 19.52
CA TRP A 108 -10.92 8.22 18.88
C TRP A 108 -11.86 8.32 17.67
N VAL A 109 -12.90 9.14 17.70
CA VAL A 109 -13.76 9.37 16.52
C VAL A 109 -12.96 10.00 15.38
N ASP A 110 -12.09 10.95 15.69
CA ASP A 110 -11.18 11.56 14.72
C ASP A 110 -10.11 10.57 14.21
N GLU A 111 -9.68 9.60 15.02
CA GLU A 111 -8.86 8.46 14.58
C GLU A 111 -9.57 7.57 13.58
N ILE A 112 -10.84 7.22 13.80
CA ILE A 112 -11.64 6.45 12.84
C ILE A 112 -11.78 7.23 11.53
N ARG A 113 -12.05 8.53 11.62
CA ARG A 113 -12.12 9.42 10.45
C ARG A 113 -10.83 9.40 9.63
N ARG A 114 -9.67 9.50 10.30
CA ARG A 114 -8.34 9.41 9.67
C ARG A 114 -8.15 8.06 8.99
N GLY A 115 -8.47 6.96 9.67
CA GLY A 115 -8.39 5.60 9.13
C GLY A 115 -9.25 5.40 7.89
N VAL A 116 -10.51 5.83 7.91
CA VAL A 116 -11.43 5.73 6.74
C VAL A 116 -10.93 6.58 5.57
N LYS A 117 -10.43 7.80 5.83
CA LYS A 117 -9.78 8.63 4.79
C LYS A 117 -8.54 7.95 4.22
N ALA A 118 -7.74 7.29 5.04
CA ALA A 118 -6.58 6.52 4.58
C ALA A 118 -7.00 5.36 3.67
N CYS A 119 -8.05 4.63 4.04
CA CYS A 119 -8.56 3.51 3.25
C CYS A 119 -9.01 3.94 1.85
N ARG A 120 -9.51 5.16 1.68
CA ARG A 120 -9.85 5.72 0.36
C ARG A 120 -8.64 5.77 -0.58
N VAL A 121 -7.45 6.05 -0.06
CA VAL A 121 -6.19 6.04 -0.84
C VAL A 121 -5.85 4.61 -1.27
N PHE A 122 -6.01 3.64 -0.38
CA PHE A 122 -5.74 2.21 -0.66
C PHE A 122 -6.68 1.59 -1.69
N LEU A 123 -7.87 2.16 -1.92
CA LEU A 123 -8.77 1.69 -2.99
C LEU A 123 -8.17 1.80 -4.41
N TRP A 124 -7.10 2.58 -4.59
CA TRP A 124 -6.41 2.74 -5.87
C TRP A 124 -5.21 1.82 -6.03
N PHE A 125 -4.66 1.29 -4.93
CA PHE A 125 -3.54 0.34 -4.97
C PHE A 125 -3.82 -0.95 -5.76
N PRO A 126 -5.05 -1.45 -5.89
CA PRO A 126 -5.35 -2.57 -6.79
C PRO A 126 -4.94 -2.30 -8.23
N LEU A 127 -5.16 -1.08 -8.74
CA LEU A 127 -4.75 -0.69 -10.08
C LEU A 127 -3.22 -0.61 -10.22
N TYR A 128 -2.53 -0.21 -9.15
CA TYR A 128 -1.08 -0.29 -9.08
C TYR A 128 -0.59 -1.75 -9.14
N TRP A 129 -1.17 -2.63 -8.33
CA TRP A 129 -0.81 -4.04 -8.28
C TRP A 129 -1.05 -4.76 -9.60
N LEU A 130 -2.07 -4.37 -10.38
CA LEU A 130 -2.26 -4.92 -11.73
C LEU A 130 -1.02 -4.72 -12.63
N THR A 131 -0.40 -3.55 -12.54
CA THR A 131 0.81 -3.24 -13.33
C THR A 131 2.07 -3.86 -12.75
N TYR A 132 2.18 -3.91 -11.43
CA TYR A 132 3.28 -4.58 -10.75
C TYR A 132 3.27 -6.09 -11.04
N ASN A 133 2.09 -6.73 -10.99
CA ASN A 133 1.94 -8.17 -11.22
C ASN A 133 2.22 -8.59 -12.68
N GLN A 134 2.34 -7.65 -13.62
CA GLN A 134 2.79 -7.95 -14.99
C GLN A 134 4.18 -8.58 -15.01
N MET A 135 5.01 -8.21 -14.03
CA MET A 135 6.35 -8.71 -13.83
C MET A 135 6.41 -10.23 -13.65
N ASN A 136 5.44 -10.79 -12.90
CA ASN A 136 5.43 -12.21 -12.55
C ASN A 136 4.76 -13.08 -13.62
N ASN A 137 3.89 -12.50 -14.44
CA ASN A 137 3.06 -13.23 -15.40
C ASN A 137 3.51 -12.96 -16.85
N ASN A 138 3.27 -11.75 -17.32
CA ASN A 138 3.39 -11.40 -18.73
C ASN A 138 4.85 -11.14 -19.15
N LEU A 139 5.67 -10.53 -18.29
CA LEU A 139 7.10 -10.32 -18.58
C LEU A 139 7.87 -11.64 -18.55
N THR A 140 7.54 -12.55 -17.63
CA THR A 140 8.06 -13.93 -17.61
C THR A 140 7.71 -14.67 -18.91
N SER A 141 6.45 -14.56 -19.36
CA SER A 141 6.01 -15.15 -20.63
C SER A 141 6.71 -14.51 -21.84
N GLN A 142 6.97 -13.20 -21.80
CA GLN A 142 7.75 -12.49 -22.80
C GLN A 142 9.22 -12.97 -22.81
N ALA A 143 9.81 -13.27 -21.65
CA ALA A 143 11.17 -13.80 -21.56
C ALA A 143 11.29 -15.19 -22.17
N ALA A 144 10.23 -16.00 -22.10
CA ALA A 144 10.19 -17.37 -22.63
C ALA A 144 10.34 -17.46 -24.15
N VAL A 145 10.06 -16.38 -24.88
CA VAL A 145 10.17 -16.32 -26.35
C VAL A 145 11.44 -15.59 -26.82
N MET A 146 12.31 -15.20 -25.89
CA MET A 146 13.58 -14.51 -26.13
C MET A 146 14.77 -15.45 -25.96
N ASP A 147 15.95 -15.04 -26.42
CA ASP A 147 17.19 -15.78 -26.15
C ASP A 147 17.61 -15.56 -24.69
N THR A 148 17.47 -16.63 -23.90
CA THR A 148 17.86 -16.66 -22.47
C THR A 148 19.23 -17.28 -22.23
N GLN A 149 19.97 -17.69 -23.27
CA GLN A 149 21.30 -18.29 -23.15
C GLN A 149 21.36 -19.46 -22.15
N GLY A 150 20.27 -20.22 -22.04
CA GLY A 150 20.15 -21.34 -21.12
C GLY A 150 19.80 -20.96 -19.67
N LEU A 151 19.38 -19.73 -19.39
CA LEU A 151 18.78 -19.34 -18.10
C LEU A 151 17.27 -19.64 -18.07
N PRO A 152 16.71 -20.08 -16.92
CA PRO A 152 15.26 -20.11 -16.71
C PRO A 152 14.63 -18.71 -16.82
N ASN A 153 13.43 -18.62 -17.40
CA ASN A 153 12.72 -17.35 -17.64
C ASN A 153 12.37 -16.62 -16.34
N ASP A 154 12.07 -17.37 -15.28
CA ASP A 154 11.69 -16.83 -13.98
C ASP A 154 12.84 -16.11 -13.27
N ILE A 155 14.10 -16.41 -13.63
CA ILE A 155 15.27 -15.73 -13.05
C ILE A 155 15.24 -14.23 -13.36
N ILE A 156 14.64 -13.82 -14.47
CA ILE A 156 14.56 -12.42 -14.87
C ILE A 156 13.76 -11.60 -13.84
N SER A 157 12.77 -12.21 -13.16
CA SER A 157 12.01 -11.55 -12.09
C SER A 157 12.85 -11.15 -10.87
N ASN A 158 14.00 -11.81 -10.66
CA ASN A 158 14.93 -11.45 -9.58
C ASN A 158 15.61 -10.09 -9.81
N LEU A 159 15.54 -9.53 -11.02
CA LEU A 159 16.07 -8.18 -11.32
C LEU A 159 15.43 -7.12 -10.43
N ASP A 160 14.17 -7.30 -10.05
CA ASP A 160 13.45 -6.36 -9.17
C ASP A 160 14.03 -6.31 -7.74
N PRO A 161 14.12 -7.42 -6.97
CA PRO A 161 14.76 -7.37 -5.65
C PRO A 161 16.24 -6.96 -5.71
N PHE A 162 16.98 -7.29 -6.78
CA PHE A 162 18.33 -6.76 -6.99
C PHE A 162 18.32 -5.24 -7.17
N ALA A 163 17.42 -4.72 -8.00
CA ALA A 163 17.25 -3.29 -8.22
C ALA A 163 16.85 -2.59 -6.93
N LEU A 164 15.95 -3.15 -6.11
CA LEU A 164 15.57 -2.57 -4.80
C LEU A 164 16.76 -2.46 -3.84
N ILE A 165 17.60 -3.50 -3.73
CA ILE A 165 18.78 -3.48 -2.84
C ILE A 165 19.73 -2.33 -3.20
N ILE A 166 19.85 -2.00 -4.49
CA ILE A 166 20.70 -0.92 -4.99
C ILE A 166 19.99 0.44 -4.93
N LEU A 167 18.73 0.51 -5.35
CA LEU A 167 17.98 1.74 -5.52
C LEU A 167 17.49 2.34 -4.20
N ILE A 168 17.14 1.54 -3.18
CA ILE A 168 16.73 2.06 -1.87
C ILE A 168 17.80 2.99 -1.27
N PRO A 169 19.07 2.55 -1.08
CA PRO A 169 20.09 3.44 -0.52
C PRO A 169 20.39 4.64 -1.42
N ILE A 170 20.30 4.49 -2.75
CA ILE A 170 20.44 5.62 -3.69
C ILE A 170 19.29 6.62 -3.50
N CYS A 171 18.06 6.15 -3.39
CA CYS A 171 16.88 6.97 -3.14
C CYS A 171 17.01 7.75 -1.83
N ASP A 172 17.39 7.06 -0.75
CA ASP A 172 17.45 7.62 0.60
C ASP A 172 18.64 8.56 0.81
N LEU A 173 19.82 8.23 0.27
CA LEU A 173 21.05 8.98 0.50
C LEU A 173 21.32 10.06 -0.56
N LEU A 174 20.87 9.84 -1.80
CA LEU A 174 21.17 10.74 -2.92
C LEU A 174 19.92 11.46 -3.41
N ILE A 175 18.88 10.74 -3.84
CA ILE A 175 17.74 11.33 -4.55
C ILE A 175 16.91 12.23 -3.63
N TYR A 176 16.47 11.74 -2.47
CA TYR A 176 15.64 12.54 -1.57
C TYR A 176 16.39 13.76 -1.00
N PRO A 177 17.67 13.65 -0.59
CA PRO A 177 18.46 14.81 -0.19
C PRO A 177 18.75 15.78 -1.34
N ALA A 178 19.00 15.29 -2.55
CA ALA A 178 19.21 16.14 -3.72
C ALA A 178 17.93 16.90 -4.11
N LEU A 179 16.77 16.25 -4.12
CA LEU A 179 15.48 16.92 -4.33
C LEU A 179 15.22 17.99 -3.26
N ARG A 180 15.57 17.70 -2.00
CA ARG A 180 15.47 18.66 -0.89
C ARG A 180 16.39 19.86 -1.08
N ARG A 181 17.62 19.64 -1.56
CA ARG A 181 18.61 20.71 -1.84
C ARG A 181 18.27 21.54 -3.07
N ALA A 182 17.68 20.92 -4.08
CA ALA A 182 17.29 21.58 -5.32
C ALA A 182 16.10 22.55 -5.15
N GLY A 183 15.50 22.61 -3.95
CA GLY A 183 14.36 23.49 -3.69
C GLY A 183 13.14 23.15 -4.54
N ILE A 184 13.12 21.99 -5.22
CA ILE A 184 11.96 21.44 -5.93
C ILE A 184 11.01 20.89 -4.86
N ASN A 185 10.49 21.83 -4.10
CA ASN A 185 9.22 21.69 -3.44
C ASN A 185 8.23 21.52 -4.60
N PHE A 186 7.82 20.28 -4.91
CA PHE A 186 6.63 20.03 -5.73
C PHE A 186 5.36 20.53 -4.98
N VAL A 187 5.42 21.68 -4.33
CA VAL A 187 4.33 22.37 -3.66
C VAL A 187 3.67 23.24 -4.73
N SER A 188 2.75 22.64 -5.48
CA SER A 188 1.71 23.38 -6.18
C SER A 188 0.79 24.05 -5.14
N GLY A 189 1.27 25.17 -4.58
CA GLY A 189 0.52 26.01 -3.64
C GLY A 189 1.31 26.66 -2.49
N ALA A 190 2.60 26.97 -2.64
CA ALA A 190 3.36 27.69 -1.61
C ALA A 190 3.10 29.21 -1.71
N LEU A 191 1.94 29.66 -1.24
CA LEU A 191 1.73 31.06 -0.87
C LEU A 191 0.72 31.19 0.27
N LEU A 192 0.97 30.50 1.39
CA LEU A 192 0.58 30.94 2.72
C LEU A 192 1.13 29.93 3.74
N PHE A 193 1.88 30.42 4.72
CA PHE A 193 2.38 29.77 5.93
C PHE A 193 3.86 29.33 5.98
N PRO A 194 4.56 29.70 7.08
CA PRO A 194 6.02 29.69 7.19
C PRO A 194 6.61 28.29 7.49
N PRO A 195 7.93 28.12 7.29
CA PRO A 195 8.63 26.85 7.36
C PRO A 195 8.94 26.49 8.82
N ALA A 196 8.17 25.57 9.39
CA ALA A 196 8.47 25.03 10.73
C ALA A 196 8.70 23.50 10.75
N LEU A 197 8.62 22.84 9.60
CA LEU A 197 9.05 21.45 9.44
C LEU A 197 9.58 21.31 8.01
N GLY A 198 10.84 20.87 7.85
CA GLY A 198 11.57 20.93 6.58
C GLY A 198 10.88 20.24 5.39
N PRO A 199 11.37 20.46 4.15
CA PRO A 199 10.68 20.07 2.93
C PRO A 199 10.69 18.55 2.81
N SER A 200 9.56 17.96 3.19
CA SER A 200 9.28 16.54 2.99
C SER A 200 8.29 16.45 1.84
N ILE A 201 8.64 15.67 0.81
CA ILE A 201 7.81 15.47 -0.37
C ILE A 201 6.45 14.91 0.10
N PRO A 202 5.30 15.50 -0.31
CA PRO A 202 4.01 14.98 0.10
C PRO A 202 3.84 13.53 -0.35
N ARG A 203 3.47 12.65 0.59
CA ARG A 203 3.40 11.18 0.37
C ARG A 203 2.51 10.82 -0.81
N ILE A 204 1.42 11.55 -1.03
CA ILE A 204 0.50 11.33 -2.17
C ILE A 204 1.20 11.60 -3.51
N LYS A 205 2.11 12.58 -3.60
CA LYS A 205 2.84 12.88 -4.84
C LYS A 205 3.88 11.81 -5.16
N ARG A 206 4.53 11.23 -4.15
CA ARG A 206 5.40 10.06 -4.33
C ARG A 206 4.60 8.88 -4.89
N ILE A 207 3.42 8.61 -4.33
CA ILE A 207 2.54 7.54 -4.83
C ILE A 207 2.14 7.81 -6.29
N THR A 208 1.71 9.03 -6.64
CA THR A 208 1.41 9.40 -8.03
C THR A 208 2.62 9.18 -8.96
N ALA A 209 3.81 9.59 -8.54
CA ALA A 209 5.03 9.37 -9.32
C ALA A 209 5.29 7.88 -9.54
N GLY A 210 5.05 7.05 -8.51
CA GLY A 210 5.11 5.59 -8.63
C GLY A 210 4.19 5.04 -9.72
N PHE A 211 2.90 5.39 -9.71
CA PHE A 211 1.96 5.00 -10.78
C PHE A 211 2.45 5.39 -12.19
N ILE A 212 3.01 6.60 -12.34
CA ILE A 212 3.54 7.07 -13.63
C ILE A 212 4.78 6.26 -14.03
N THR A 213 5.70 6.00 -13.11
CA THR A 213 6.89 5.19 -13.40
C THR A 213 6.56 3.73 -13.72
N GLY A 214 5.54 3.15 -13.07
CA GLY A 214 5.01 1.84 -13.43
C GLY A 214 4.40 1.83 -14.84
N ALA A 215 3.70 2.90 -15.22
CA ALA A 215 3.19 3.05 -16.58
C ALA A 215 4.32 3.13 -17.62
N LEU A 216 5.40 3.85 -17.32
CA LEU A 216 6.59 3.92 -18.17
C LEU A 216 7.27 2.55 -18.32
N ALA A 217 7.32 1.76 -17.25
CA ALA A 217 7.83 0.38 -17.31
C ALA A 217 7.01 -0.49 -18.27
N MET A 218 5.68 -0.36 -18.24
CA MET A 218 4.79 -1.06 -19.17
C MET A 218 4.95 -0.54 -20.61
N GLY A 219 5.22 0.75 -20.77
CA GLY A 219 5.59 1.32 -22.07
C GLY A 219 6.85 0.67 -22.66
N TRP A 220 7.90 0.51 -21.86
CA TRP A 220 9.12 -0.20 -22.29
C TRP A 220 8.84 -1.66 -22.62
N ALA A 221 8.10 -2.38 -21.77
CA ALA A 221 7.72 -3.77 -22.02
C ALA A 221 6.90 -3.94 -23.32
N ALA A 222 6.03 -2.98 -23.64
CA ALA A 222 5.26 -2.97 -24.89
C ALA A 222 6.15 -2.72 -26.13
N ILE A 223 7.17 -1.87 -26.02
CA ILE A 223 8.16 -1.67 -27.09
C ILE A 223 8.91 -2.98 -27.38
N ILE A 224 9.34 -3.69 -26.33
CA ILE A 224 9.98 -5.00 -26.47
C ILE A 224 9.03 -6.00 -27.13
N GLN A 225 7.77 -6.05 -26.70
CA GLN A 225 6.77 -6.94 -27.29
C GLN A 225 6.59 -6.66 -28.78
N HIS A 226 6.60 -5.38 -29.17
CA HIS A 226 6.53 -4.99 -30.58
C HIS A 226 7.76 -5.46 -31.37
N TRP A 227 8.97 -5.34 -30.81
CA TRP A 227 10.20 -5.85 -31.43
C TRP A 227 10.20 -7.38 -31.58
N ILE A 228 9.65 -8.10 -30.59
CA ILE A 228 9.47 -9.55 -30.66
C ILE A 228 8.54 -9.93 -31.82
N TYR A 229 7.40 -9.26 -31.97
CA TYR A 229 6.48 -9.54 -33.08
C TYR A 229 7.07 -9.22 -34.46
N GLN A 230 7.90 -8.17 -34.58
CA GLN A 230 8.56 -7.84 -35.85
C GLN A 230 9.64 -8.85 -36.26
N ARG A 231 10.35 -9.43 -35.29
CA ARG A 231 11.47 -10.35 -35.54
C ARG A 231 11.08 -11.82 -35.49
N SER A 232 9.94 -12.16 -34.90
CA SER A 232 9.45 -13.54 -34.85
C SER A 232 8.97 -14.00 -36.22
N THR A 233 9.43 -15.17 -36.65
CA THR A 233 8.95 -15.87 -37.84
C THR A 233 7.45 -16.24 -37.75
N CYS A 234 6.91 -16.29 -36.54
CA CYS A 234 5.51 -16.59 -36.24
C CYS A 234 4.63 -15.35 -36.03
N GLY A 235 5.19 -14.14 -36.16
CA GLY A 235 4.47 -12.87 -35.97
C GLY A 235 3.70 -12.82 -34.64
N ASN A 236 2.39 -12.59 -34.70
CA ASN A 236 1.51 -12.50 -33.53
C ASN A 236 1.34 -13.83 -32.77
N MET A 237 1.87 -14.96 -33.26
CA MET A 237 1.79 -16.27 -32.62
C MET A 237 3.10 -16.70 -31.94
N ALA A 238 3.97 -15.75 -31.59
CA ALA A 238 5.28 -16.02 -30.97
C ALA A 238 5.24 -16.86 -29.68
N GLY A 239 4.08 -16.99 -29.01
CA GLY A 239 3.90 -17.80 -27.79
C GLY A 239 3.55 -19.28 -27.98
N ARG A 240 3.50 -19.81 -29.21
CA ARG A 240 3.22 -21.24 -29.45
C ARG A 240 4.50 -22.08 -29.42
N THR A 241 4.42 -23.30 -28.90
CA THR A 241 5.52 -24.29 -28.79
C THR A 241 6.18 -24.66 -30.12
N SER A 242 5.59 -24.31 -31.26
CA SER A 242 6.13 -24.57 -32.60
C SER A 242 7.07 -23.47 -33.12
N CYS A 243 7.28 -22.40 -32.37
CA CYS A 243 8.04 -21.22 -32.82
C CYS A 243 9.41 -21.17 -32.14
N PRO A 244 10.50 -20.99 -32.91
CA PRO A 244 11.83 -20.80 -32.31
C PRO A 244 11.87 -19.48 -31.52
N PRO A 245 12.68 -19.42 -30.44
CA PRO A 245 12.96 -18.17 -29.75
C PRO A 245 13.49 -17.10 -30.69
N VAL A 246 13.14 -15.85 -30.45
CA VAL A 246 13.63 -14.72 -31.23
C VAL A 246 15.06 -14.38 -30.80
N ASP A 247 15.92 -14.01 -31.75
CA ASP A 247 17.30 -13.53 -31.55
C ASP A 247 17.34 -12.13 -30.88
N ILE A 248 16.63 -11.96 -29.78
CA ILE A 248 16.69 -10.80 -28.90
C ILE A 248 17.12 -11.32 -27.53
N ASN A 249 18.20 -10.75 -27.01
CA ASN A 249 18.68 -11.09 -25.69
C ASN A 249 17.66 -10.66 -24.61
N VAL A 250 17.32 -11.58 -23.70
CA VAL A 250 16.38 -11.37 -22.59
C VAL A 250 16.73 -10.15 -21.71
N TRP A 251 18.01 -9.79 -21.60
CA TRP A 251 18.47 -8.64 -20.81
C TRP A 251 17.93 -7.29 -21.29
N VAL A 252 17.36 -7.21 -22.51
CA VAL A 252 16.68 -5.99 -22.98
C VAL A 252 15.47 -5.63 -22.10
N GLN A 253 14.92 -6.59 -21.33
CA GLN A 253 13.86 -6.34 -20.35
C GLN A 253 14.33 -5.61 -19.09
N THR A 254 15.64 -5.55 -18.82
CA THR A 254 16.20 -4.96 -17.58
C THR A 254 15.63 -3.57 -17.23
N PRO A 255 15.46 -2.62 -18.17
CA PRO A 255 14.88 -1.32 -17.86
C PRO A 255 13.42 -1.40 -17.35
N SER A 256 12.61 -2.37 -17.80
CA SER A 256 11.26 -2.58 -17.27
C SER A 256 11.31 -2.90 -15.78
N TYR A 257 12.15 -3.86 -15.38
CA TYR A 257 12.28 -4.29 -13.98
C TYR A 257 12.84 -3.17 -13.10
N ILE A 258 13.83 -2.40 -13.58
CA ILE A 258 14.37 -1.25 -12.84
C ILE A 258 13.29 -0.17 -12.63
N LEU A 259 12.47 0.11 -13.65
CA LEU A 259 11.38 1.08 -13.54
C LEU A 259 10.26 0.59 -12.61
N ILE A 260 9.96 -0.71 -12.60
CA ILE A 260 9.02 -1.33 -11.66
C ILE A 260 9.55 -1.23 -10.22
N ALA A 261 10.82 -1.55 -9.98
CA ALA A 261 11.45 -1.42 -8.67
C ALA A 261 11.43 0.03 -8.16
N PHE A 262 11.73 0.98 -9.05
CA PHE A 262 11.65 2.41 -8.71
C PHE A 262 10.21 2.85 -8.39
N SER A 263 9.25 2.35 -9.16
CA SER A 263 7.81 2.53 -8.92
C SER A 263 7.38 1.97 -7.56
N GLU A 264 7.90 0.81 -7.16
CA GLU A 264 7.63 0.20 -5.85
C GLU A 264 8.13 1.03 -4.68
N ILE A 265 9.35 1.56 -4.77
CA ILE A 265 9.90 2.48 -3.77
C ILE A 265 8.99 3.70 -3.62
N LEU A 266 8.48 4.24 -4.72
CA LEU A 266 7.66 5.44 -4.72
C LEU A 266 6.22 5.20 -4.24
N ALA A 267 5.59 4.10 -4.64
CA ALA A 267 4.19 3.82 -4.34
C ALA A 267 3.98 2.84 -3.17
N SER A 268 4.56 1.63 -3.23
CA SER A 268 4.32 0.57 -2.23
C SER A 268 4.90 0.93 -0.87
N VAL A 269 6.19 1.30 -0.83
CA VAL A 269 6.88 1.67 0.42
C VAL A 269 6.25 2.90 1.04
N THR A 270 6.01 3.96 0.24
CA THR A 270 5.33 5.17 0.71
C THR A 270 3.88 4.89 1.13
N GLY A 271 3.18 3.97 0.46
CA GLY A 271 1.83 3.54 0.80
C GLY A 271 1.78 2.90 2.18
N LEU A 272 2.70 2.00 2.48
CA LEU A 272 2.82 1.40 3.81
C LEU A 272 3.16 2.45 4.88
N GLU A 273 4.11 3.36 4.60
CA GLU A 273 4.44 4.49 5.48
C GLU A 273 3.20 5.36 5.77
N TYR A 274 2.42 5.64 4.73
CA TYR A 274 1.17 6.39 4.79
C TYR A 274 0.11 5.67 5.63
N ALA A 275 -0.03 4.34 5.49
CA ALA A 275 -0.92 3.54 6.34
C ALA A 275 -0.53 3.62 7.81
N PHE A 276 0.75 3.45 8.12
CA PHE A 276 1.22 3.39 9.50
C PHE A 276 1.20 4.74 10.23
N THR A 277 1.31 5.84 9.49
CA THR A 277 1.24 7.20 10.05
C THR A 277 -0.20 7.67 10.31
N LEU A 278 -1.19 7.18 9.55
CA LEU A 278 -2.59 7.53 9.74
C LEU A 278 -3.40 6.54 10.58
N ALA A 279 -2.98 5.27 10.63
CA ALA A 279 -3.70 4.27 11.40
C ALA A 279 -3.42 4.45 12.90
N PRO A 280 -4.45 4.55 13.75
CA PRO A 280 -4.25 4.54 15.19
C PRO A 280 -3.60 3.21 15.60
N LYS A 281 -2.77 3.23 16.65
CA LYS A 281 -1.93 2.09 17.08
C LYS A 281 -2.76 0.80 17.25
N ASN A 282 -4.01 0.93 17.68
CA ASN A 282 -4.94 -0.17 17.94
C ASN A 282 -5.78 -0.60 16.71
N MET A 283 -5.58 0.00 15.52
CA MET A 283 -6.34 -0.31 14.30
C MET A 283 -5.49 -0.45 13.03
N ARG A 284 -4.17 -0.61 13.16
CA ARG A 284 -3.30 -0.94 12.03
C ARG A 284 -3.82 -2.16 11.27
N SER A 285 -4.33 -3.16 12.00
CA SER A 285 -4.95 -4.36 11.45
C SER A 285 -6.20 -4.08 10.58
N LEU A 286 -6.98 -3.03 10.88
CA LEU A 286 -8.15 -2.67 10.07
C LEU A 286 -7.73 -2.03 8.75
N VAL A 287 -6.77 -1.12 8.79
CA VAL A 287 -6.28 -0.47 7.56
C VAL A 287 -5.61 -1.50 6.65
N THR A 288 -4.84 -2.44 7.21
CA THR A 288 -4.29 -3.55 6.43
C THR A 288 -5.38 -4.49 5.92
N ALA A 289 -6.42 -4.79 6.71
CA ALA A 289 -7.53 -5.63 6.25
C ALA A 289 -8.33 -4.99 5.11
N LEU A 290 -8.60 -3.68 5.18
CA LEU A 290 -9.26 -2.93 4.11
C LEU A 290 -8.37 -2.82 2.86
N SER A 291 -7.06 -2.67 3.04
CA SER A 291 -6.10 -2.76 1.93
C SER A 291 -6.09 -4.16 1.31
N ALA A 292 -6.19 -5.22 2.11
CA ALA A 292 -6.23 -6.59 1.61
C ALA A 292 -7.52 -6.88 0.83
N ILE A 293 -8.66 -6.36 1.28
CA ILE A 293 -9.92 -6.42 0.52
C ILE A 293 -9.79 -5.68 -0.81
N ALA A 294 -9.17 -4.49 -0.81
CA ALA A 294 -8.89 -3.76 -2.05
C ALA A 294 -8.02 -4.62 -2.97
N SER A 295 -6.90 -5.17 -2.50
CA SER A 295 -6.03 -6.06 -3.28
C SER A 295 -6.77 -7.28 -3.82
N ALA A 296 -7.63 -7.92 -3.02
CA ALA A 296 -8.45 -9.05 -3.46
C ALA A 296 -9.46 -8.67 -4.56
N LEU A 297 -10.03 -7.46 -4.51
CA LEU A 297 -10.83 -6.92 -5.61
C LEU A 297 -9.96 -6.64 -6.85
N GLY A 298 -8.68 -6.30 -6.66
CA GLY A 298 -7.68 -6.16 -7.72
C GLY A 298 -7.44 -7.45 -8.49
N GLU A 299 -7.37 -8.58 -7.78
CA GLU A 299 -7.23 -9.91 -8.39
C GLU A 299 -8.38 -10.24 -9.35
N ALA A 300 -9.59 -9.71 -9.10
CA ALA A 300 -10.71 -9.88 -10.03
C ALA A 300 -10.48 -9.21 -11.40
N PHE A 301 -9.54 -8.26 -11.49
CA PHE A 301 -9.16 -7.59 -12.73
C PHE A 301 -7.95 -8.25 -13.42
N VAL A 302 -7.34 -9.31 -12.85
CA VAL A 302 -6.22 -10.02 -13.49
C VAL A 302 -6.58 -10.62 -14.85
N PRO A 303 -7.80 -11.15 -15.10
CA PRO A 303 -8.19 -11.59 -16.44
C PRO A 303 -8.15 -10.46 -17.49
N LEU A 304 -8.32 -9.20 -17.08
CA LEU A 304 -8.21 -8.04 -17.98
C LEU A 304 -6.76 -7.83 -18.47
N SER A 305 -5.79 -8.44 -17.78
CA SER A 305 -4.37 -8.39 -18.16
C SER A 305 -3.93 -9.47 -19.17
N ALA A 306 -4.85 -10.35 -19.59
CA ALA A 306 -4.62 -11.27 -20.70
C ALA A 306 -4.73 -10.49 -22.03
N ASP A 307 -3.58 -9.96 -22.48
CA ASP A 307 -3.35 -9.21 -23.72
C ASP A 307 -4.07 -7.85 -23.86
N PRO A 308 -3.43 -6.76 -24.33
CA PRO A 308 -2.00 -6.46 -24.49
C PRO A 308 -1.43 -5.60 -23.35
N LEU A 309 -0.11 -5.73 -23.06
CA LEU A 309 0.62 -4.98 -22.03
C LEU A 309 0.41 -3.45 -22.11
N LEU A 310 0.15 -2.93 -23.31
CA LEU A 310 -0.15 -1.52 -23.55
C LEU A 310 -1.38 -1.03 -22.76
N VAL A 311 -2.43 -1.85 -22.66
CA VAL A 311 -3.67 -1.48 -21.96
C VAL A 311 -3.40 -1.32 -20.46
N MET A 312 -2.56 -2.18 -19.88
CA MET A 312 -2.17 -2.08 -18.47
C MET A 312 -1.38 -0.79 -18.19
N GLY A 313 -0.46 -0.41 -19.08
CA GLY A 313 0.27 0.86 -18.98
C GLY A 313 -0.63 2.10 -19.06
N VAL A 314 -1.60 2.10 -19.98
CA VAL A 314 -2.57 3.20 -20.11
C VAL A 314 -3.48 3.29 -18.87
N ILE A 315 -3.96 2.16 -18.36
CA ILE A 315 -4.76 2.12 -17.13
C ILE A 315 -3.96 2.69 -15.96
N ALA A 316 -2.70 2.31 -15.80
CA ALA A 316 -1.82 2.82 -14.74
C ALA A 316 -1.61 4.33 -14.84
N PHE A 317 -1.38 4.83 -16.05
CA PHE A 317 -1.16 6.25 -16.31
C PHE A 317 -2.41 7.08 -16.00
N VAL A 318 -3.57 6.66 -16.52
CA VAL A 318 -4.85 7.30 -16.25
C VAL A 318 -5.20 7.20 -14.77
N ALA A 319 -4.98 6.05 -14.13
CA ALA A 319 -5.19 5.86 -12.70
C ALA A 319 -4.28 6.76 -11.87
N GLY A 320 -3.00 6.94 -12.24
CA GLY A 320 -2.07 7.83 -11.57
C GLY A 320 -2.50 9.31 -11.66
N ILE A 321 -2.94 9.75 -12.84
CA ILE A 321 -3.48 11.10 -13.05
C ILE A 321 -4.77 11.30 -12.25
N ALA A 322 -5.72 10.38 -12.35
CA ALA A 322 -6.97 10.43 -11.61
C ALA A 322 -6.72 10.43 -10.09
N PHE A 323 -5.82 9.55 -9.62
CA PHE A 323 -5.41 9.47 -8.23
C PHE A 323 -4.90 10.82 -7.72
N HIS A 324 -4.04 11.49 -8.50
CA HIS A 324 -3.55 12.83 -8.18
C HIS A 324 -4.69 13.84 -8.04
N PHE A 325 -5.59 13.91 -9.02
CA PHE A 325 -6.70 14.87 -9.01
C PHE A 325 -7.70 14.62 -7.86
N PHE A 326 -7.99 13.36 -7.54
CA PHE A 326 -8.91 13.00 -6.46
C PHE A 326 -8.32 13.21 -5.06
N HIS A 327 -7.00 13.04 -4.89
CA HIS A 327 -6.35 13.07 -3.57
C HIS A 327 -5.53 14.34 -3.30
N ARG A 328 -5.40 15.26 -4.27
CA ARG A 328 -4.74 16.56 -4.05
C ARG A 328 -5.33 17.37 -2.90
N SER A 329 -6.63 17.20 -2.62
CA SER A 329 -7.31 17.86 -1.49
C SER A 329 -6.99 17.20 -0.15
N ILE A 330 -6.80 15.87 -0.14
CA ILE A 330 -6.44 15.11 1.06
C ILE A 330 -5.01 15.46 1.48
N ASP A 331 -4.12 15.71 0.53
CA ASP A 331 -2.73 16.12 0.77
C ASP A 331 -2.64 17.37 1.66
N ARG A 332 -3.52 18.38 1.43
CA ARG A 332 -3.59 19.60 2.24
C ARG A 332 -4.11 19.37 3.66
N GLU A 333 -5.04 18.43 3.83
CA GLU A 333 -5.59 18.11 5.15
C GLU A 333 -4.68 17.17 5.96
N HIS A 334 -3.86 16.38 5.27
CA HIS A 334 -3.07 15.33 5.89
C HIS A 334 -2.01 15.88 6.85
N GLU A 335 -1.36 16.98 6.51
CA GLU A 335 -0.40 17.65 7.40
C GLU A 335 -1.04 18.16 8.69
N TYR A 336 -2.32 18.57 8.63
CA TYR A 336 -3.09 18.94 9.82
C TYR A 336 -3.48 17.71 10.66
N LEU A 337 -3.91 16.63 10.00
CA LEU A 337 -4.35 15.40 10.67
C LEU A 337 -3.24 14.68 11.43
N ILE A 338 -1.98 14.82 11.03
CA ILE A 338 -0.83 14.27 11.76
C ILE A 338 -0.59 15.01 13.08
N ARG A 339 -1.00 16.28 13.20
CA ARG A 339 -0.78 17.11 14.39
C ARG A 339 -1.82 16.86 15.51
N LEU A 340 -2.88 16.09 15.25
CA LEU A 340 -3.92 15.80 16.24
C LEU A 340 -3.45 14.72 17.24
N GLN A 341 -3.67 14.99 18.53
CA GLN A 341 -3.34 14.11 19.67
C GLN A 341 -4.00 12.71 19.55
N GLU A 342 -3.36 11.72 20.17
CA GLU A 342 -3.82 10.31 20.20
C GLU A 342 -5.02 10.15 21.15
N GLY A 343 -6.09 9.50 20.68
CA GLY A 343 -7.29 9.23 21.46
C GLY A 343 -7.16 8.00 22.35
N THR A 344 -7.98 7.95 23.39
CA THR A 344 -8.00 6.90 24.40
C THR A 344 -9.27 6.07 24.32
N VAL A 345 -9.10 4.74 24.30
CA VAL A 345 -10.18 3.78 24.55
C VAL A 345 -9.88 3.12 25.88
N PRO A 346 -10.65 3.35 26.95
CA PRO A 346 -10.50 2.65 28.21
C PRO A 346 -10.53 1.14 27.97
N ASP A 347 -9.48 0.48 28.48
CA ASP A 347 -9.40 -0.97 28.52
C ASP A 347 -10.56 -1.49 29.37
N GLY A 348 -11.12 -2.64 28.99
CA GLY A 348 -12.48 -3.11 29.34
C GLY A 348 -12.77 -3.36 30.84
N LYS A 349 -12.00 -2.79 31.78
CA LYS A 349 -12.17 -2.94 33.22
C LYS A 349 -12.39 -1.65 34.00
N ASN A 350 -12.17 -0.47 33.43
CA ASN A 350 -12.40 0.78 34.16
C ASN A 350 -13.58 1.54 33.55
N VAL A 351 -14.78 1.21 34.02
CA VAL A 351 -15.90 2.15 34.00
C VAL A 351 -15.49 3.28 34.93
N LEU A 352 -15.13 4.44 34.37
CA LEU A 352 -14.85 5.63 35.14
C LEU A 352 -16.11 6.00 35.94
N ASP A 353 -16.00 5.96 37.26
CA ASP A 353 -16.97 6.53 38.18
C ASP A 353 -17.03 8.05 37.89
N PRO A 354 -18.22 8.65 37.72
CA PRO A 354 -18.38 10.08 37.40
C PRO A 354 -17.64 11.06 38.33
N LYS A 355 -17.15 10.61 39.49
CA LYS A 355 -16.47 11.43 40.50
C LYS A 355 -14.96 11.59 40.28
N ASP A 356 -14.33 10.78 39.44
CA ASP A 356 -12.87 10.85 39.21
C ASP A 356 -12.46 11.78 38.05
N ALA A 357 -13.43 12.28 37.27
CA ALA A 357 -13.19 13.24 36.19
C ALA A 357 -12.88 14.66 36.69
N GLU A 358 -13.23 14.98 37.94
CA GLU A 358 -13.13 16.34 38.50
C GLU A 358 -11.76 16.62 39.14
N ASN A 359 -10.91 15.60 39.36
CA ASN A 359 -9.64 15.73 40.09
C ASN A 359 -8.38 15.52 39.24
N ASN A 360 -8.47 15.53 37.89
CA ASN A 360 -7.28 15.43 37.05
C ASN A 360 -6.59 16.81 36.91
N PRO A 361 -5.40 17.05 37.50
CA PRO A 361 -4.77 18.38 37.53
C PRO A 361 -4.31 18.91 36.17
N ASN A 362 -4.39 18.10 35.11
CA ASN A 362 -3.90 18.46 33.78
C ASN A 362 -4.89 19.28 32.94
N HIS A 363 -6.07 19.62 33.46
CA HIS A 363 -7.11 20.31 32.69
C HIS A 363 -7.01 21.84 32.63
N HIS A 364 -6.05 22.46 33.35
CA HIS A 364 -5.99 23.93 33.48
C HIS A 364 -4.79 24.66 32.85
N THR A 365 -3.83 23.97 32.21
CA THR A 365 -2.56 24.63 31.84
C THR A 365 -2.29 24.81 30.34
N GLN A 366 -3.31 24.80 29.47
CA GLN A 366 -3.12 25.12 28.04
C GLN A 366 -4.26 25.94 27.42
N GLN A 367 -4.67 27.01 28.11
CA GLN A 367 -5.27 28.17 27.46
C GLN A 367 -4.55 29.44 27.93
N ARG A 368 -3.42 29.75 27.31
CA ARG A 368 -2.92 31.10 27.05
C ARG A 368 -2.10 31.11 25.77
#